data_AF-A0A848XV70-F1
#
_entry.id   AF-A0A848XV70-F1
#
_cell.length_a   1.000
_cell.length_b   1.000
_cell.length_c   1.000
_cell.angle_alpha   90.00
_cell.angle_beta   90.00
_cell.angle_gamma   90.00
#
_symmetry.space_group_name_H-M   'P 1'
#
loop_
_entity.id
_entity.type
_entity.pdbx_description
1 polymer ?
#
loop_
_entity_poly.entity_id
_entity_poly.type
_entity_poly.pdbx_seq_one_letter_code
_entity_poly.pdbx_strand_id
1 'polypeptide(L)'
;EVLDAGADEGEGATFVEGQRLLRRPTHALSAGLRGQLAKGLSMGGDVRRVGDRADRDFVAFPAEPVDLPAYTVVDLSATAQVLRAGSGRPGFELTLRLDNVLDQEYQEVLGFRAPGRGIYLGGTLHLGPR
;
A
#
# COMPACT_ATOMS: atom_id res chain seq x y z
N GLU A 1 -22.98 6.78 -7.97
CA GLU A 1 -23.65 6.02 -6.89
C GLU A 1 -24.02 4.62 -7.37
N VAL A 2 -24.69 3.84 -6.53
CA VAL A 2 -25.49 2.68 -6.94
C VAL A 2 -26.67 3.18 -7.79
N LEU A 3 -26.82 2.62 -8.99
CA LEU A 3 -27.88 3.00 -9.94
C LEU A 3 -28.98 1.94 -10.08
N ASP A 4 -28.70 0.71 -9.64
CA ASP A 4 -29.60 -0.44 -9.67
C ASP A 4 -29.10 -1.38 -8.56
N ALA A 5 -29.95 -1.65 -7.57
CA ALA A 5 -29.63 -2.56 -6.47
C ALA A 5 -29.92 -4.04 -6.79
N GLY A 6 -30.55 -4.32 -7.94
CA GLY A 6 -31.01 -5.65 -8.31
C GLY A 6 -32.15 -6.12 -7.41
N ALA A 7 -32.18 -7.42 -7.10
CA ALA A 7 -33.25 -8.04 -6.32
C ALA A 7 -33.06 -7.94 -4.78
N ASP A 8 -31.96 -7.35 -4.31
CA ASP A 8 -31.66 -7.15 -2.88
C ASP A 8 -32.13 -5.74 -2.47
N GLU A 9 -33.27 -5.67 -1.78
CA GLU A 9 -33.94 -4.41 -1.41
C GLU A 9 -34.11 -4.27 0.12
N GLY A 10 -34.00 -3.04 0.63
CA GLY A 10 -34.20 -2.70 2.05
C GLY A 10 -32.98 -2.08 2.73
N GLU A 11 -33.11 -1.66 4.00
CA GLU A 11 -32.04 -0.97 4.73
C GLU A 11 -30.77 -1.83 4.93
N GLY A 12 -30.95 -3.15 5.01
CA GLY A 12 -29.88 -4.15 5.13
C GLY A 12 -29.32 -4.66 3.81
N ALA A 13 -29.80 -4.15 2.67
CA ALA A 13 -29.31 -4.55 1.36
C ALA A 13 -27.84 -4.18 1.18
N THR A 14 -27.13 -5.00 0.41
CA THR A 14 -25.70 -4.79 0.12
C THR A 14 -25.49 -3.49 -0.64
N PHE A 15 -26.38 -3.19 -1.59
CA PHE A 15 -26.41 -1.97 -2.35
C PHE A 15 -27.74 -1.26 -2.13
N VAL A 16 -27.69 0.04 -1.85
CA VAL A 16 -28.87 0.88 -1.72
C VAL A 16 -28.78 1.96 -2.78
N GLU A 17 -29.81 2.08 -3.63
CA GLU A 17 -29.84 3.06 -4.72
C GLU A 17 -29.60 4.49 -4.19
N GLY A 18 -28.81 5.26 -4.92
CA GLY A 18 -28.39 6.60 -4.51
C GLY A 18 -27.25 6.63 -3.49
N GLN A 19 -26.89 5.51 -2.84
CA GLN A 19 -25.71 5.46 -1.98
C GLN A 19 -24.41 5.31 -2.78
N ARG A 20 -23.29 5.65 -2.13
CA ARG A 20 -21.96 5.43 -2.69
C ARG A 20 -21.71 3.94 -2.92
N LEU A 21 -20.95 3.64 -3.97
CA LEU A 21 -20.47 2.28 -4.22
C LEU A 21 -19.52 1.88 -3.08
N LEU A 22 -19.73 0.68 -2.55
CA LEU A 22 -18.88 0.13 -1.50
C LEU A 22 -17.42 0.04 -1.97
N ARG A 23 -16.50 0.32 -1.04
CA ARG A 23 -15.04 0.22 -1.18
C ARG A 23 -14.46 1.10 -2.29
N ARG A 24 -15.25 2.02 -2.85
CA ARG A 24 -14.81 3.00 -3.84
C ARG A 24 -14.39 4.32 -3.16
N PRO A 25 -13.09 4.67 -3.17
CA PRO A 25 -12.63 5.89 -2.53
C PRO A 25 -13.16 7.14 -3.22
N THR A 26 -13.38 8.19 -2.42
CA THR A 26 -13.67 9.54 -2.95
C THR A 26 -12.55 10.02 -3.86
N HIS A 27 -11.31 9.82 -3.44
CA HIS A 27 -10.10 10.16 -4.18
C HIS A 27 -9.01 9.11 -3.94
N ALA A 28 -8.19 8.85 -4.94
CA ALA A 28 -6.99 8.02 -4.81
C ALA A 28 -5.82 8.72 -5.49
N LEU A 29 -4.73 8.90 -4.77
CA LEU A 29 -3.50 9.52 -5.25
C LEU A 29 -2.31 8.63 -4.91
N SER A 30 -1.42 8.46 -5.88
CA SER A 30 -0.10 7.85 -5.68
C SER A 30 0.97 8.74 -6.28
N ALA A 31 2.09 8.86 -5.59
CA ALA A 31 3.27 9.55 -6.07
C ALA A 31 4.52 8.76 -5.65
N GLY A 32 5.48 8.64 -6.57
CA GLY A 32 6.73 7.92 -6.35
C GLY A 32 7.91 8.76 -6.83
N LEU A 33 8.98 8.76 -6.04
CA LEU A 33 10.25 9.38 -6.38
C LEU A 33 11.36 8.35 -6.23
N ARG A 34 12.30 8.36 -7.17
CA ARG A 34 13.50 7.53 -7.18
C ARG A 34 14.68 8.39 -7.63
N GLY A 35 15.83 8.21 -7.00
CA GLY A 35 17.02 8.98 -7.35
C GLY A 35 18.30 8.36 -6.85
N GLN A 36 19.39 8.60 -7.58
CA GLN A 36 20.74 8.32 -7.12
C GLN A 36 21.22 9.52 -6.30
N LEU A 37 21.47 9.31 -5.00
CA LEU A 37 21.91 10.40 -4.11
C LEU A 37 23.42 10.56 -4.09
N ALA A 38 24.15 9.45 -4.32
CA ALA A 38 25.59 9.46 -4.45
C ALA A 38 26.03 8.26 -5.32
N LYS A 39 27.31 8.23 -5.69
CA LYS A 39 27.86 7.10 -6.46
C LYS A 39 27.73 5.79 -5.67
N GLY A 40 26.84 4.92 -6.13
CA GLY A 40 26.56 3.63 -5.48
C GLY A 40 25.52 3.72 -4.35
N LEU A 41 24.78 4.83 -4.21
CA LEU A 41 23.66 4.95 -3.29
C LEU A 41 22.44 5.48 -4.04
N SER A 42 21.37 4.68 -4.05
CA SER A 42 20.08 5.03 -4.61
C SER A 42 19.02 4.99 -3.52
N MET A 43 18.04 5.89 -3.61
CA MET A 43 16.91 5.95 -2.68
C MET A 43 15.60 6.11 -3.44
N GLY A 44 14.53 5.71 -2.79
CA GLY A 44 13.17 5.83 -3.27
C GLY A 44 12.19 6.10 -2.15
N GLY A 45 11.12 6.82 -2.48
CA GLY A 45 9.95 6.94 -1.63
C GLY A 45 8.67 6.89 -2.43
N ASP A 46 7.63 6.33 -1.84
CA ASP A 46 6.29 6.26 -2.40
C ASP A 46 5.28 6.76 -1.37
N VAL A 47 4.30 7.52 -1.82
CA VAL A 47 3.19 8.00 -1.01
C VAL A 47 1.89 7.60 -1.68
N ARG A 48 0.98 6.98 -0.93
CA ARG A 48 -0.36 6.63 -1.37
C ARG A 48 -1.38 7.23 -0.42
N ARG A 49 -2.29 8.06 -0.94
CA ARG A 49 -3.44 8.61 -0.21
C ARG A 49 -4.71 7.99 -0.77
N VAL A 50 -5.52 7.41 0.09
CA VAL A 50 -6.84 6.88 -0.25
C VAL A 50 -7.86 7.61 0.59
N GLY A 51 -8.87 8.17 -0.07
CA GLY A 51 -9.99 8.83 0.57
C GLY A 51 -10.87 7.89 1.37
N ASP A 52 -11.85 8.48 2.06
CA ASP A 52 -12.88 7.75 2.78
C ASP A 52 -13.70 6.87 1.82
N ARG A 53 -14.24 5.77 2.36
CA ARG A 53 -14.89 4.71 1.59
C ARG A 53 -16.06 4.14 2.38
N ALA A 54 -17.24 4.10 1.75
CA ALA A 54 -18.36 3.34 2.29
C ALA A 54 -18.04 1.83 2.27
N ASP A 55 -18.42 1.10 3.29
CA ASP A 55 -18.44 -0.37 3.36
C ASP A 55 -19.69 -0.80 4.15
N ARG A 56 -19.82 -2.10 4.39
CA ARG A 56 -20.91 -2.67 5.20
C ARG A 56 -20.33 -3.52 6.32
N ASP A 57 -20.89 -3.40 7.51
CA ASP A 57 -20.64 -4.31 8.62
C ASP A 57 -21.56 -5.52 8.53
N PHE A 58 -20.95 -6.67 8.24
CA PHE A 58 -21.64 -7.95 8.08
C PHE A 58 -21.60 -8.81 9.36
N VAL A 59 -21.14 -8.28 10.50
CA VAL A 59 -21.11 -9.02 11.77
C VAL A 59 -22.52 -9.35 12.27
N ALA A 60 -23.48 -8.45 12.06
CA ALA A 60 -24.88 -8.64 12.41
C ALA A 60 -25.79 -8.49 11.18
N PHE A 61 -27.01 -9.03 11.26
CA PHE A 61 -28.04 -8.86 10.24
C PHE A 61 -29.21 -8.04 10.80
N PRO A 62 -29.68 -6.99 10.11
CA PRO A 62 -29.22 -6.49 8.80
C PRO A 62 -27.82 -5.85 8.83
N ALA A 63 -27.14 -5.83 7.68
CA ALA A 63 -25.79 -5.26 7.57
C ALA A 63 -25.81 -3.74 7.66
N GLU A 64 -25.01 -3.18 8.57
CA GLU A 64 -25.01 -1.73 8.85
C GLU A 64 -24.03 -0.97 7.94
N PRO A 65 -24.39 0.22 7.43
CA PRO A 65 -23.45 1.09 6.72
C PRO A 65 -22.28 1.52 7.62
N VAL A 66 -21.06 1.47 7.10
CA VAL A 66 -19.87 2.03 7.78
C VAL A 66 -19.05 2.86 6.80
N ASP A 67 -18.45 3.95 7.29
CA ASP A 67 -17.46 4.70 6.53
C ASP A 67 -16.06 4.40 7.04
N LEU A 68 -15.24 3.82 6.17
CA LEU A 68 -13.82 3.62 6.39
C LEU A 68 -13.09 4.96 6.23
N PRO A 69 -12.25 5.36 7.21
CA PRO A 69 -11.56 6.64 7.14
C PRO A 69 -10.51 6.66 6.01
N ALA A 70 -10.22 7.87 5.54
CA ALA A 70 -9.12 8.11 4.62
C ALA A 70 -7.77 7.80 5.31
N TYR A 71 -6.81 7.26 4.55
CA TYR A 71 -5.50 6.90 5.08
C TYR A 71 -4.36 7.30 4.13
N THR A 72 -3.16 7.40 4.67
CA THR A 72 -1.93 7.66 3.91
C THR A 72 -0.86 6.68 4.30
N VAL A 73 -0.28 6.03 3.30
CA VAL A 73 0.86 5.12 3.48
C VAL A 73 2.07 5.74 2.81
N VAL A 74 3.20 5.68 3.50
CA VAL A 74 4.49 6.12 2.98
C VAL A 74 5.45 4.96 3.07
N ASP A 75 6.07 4.62 1.94
CA ASP A 75 7.08 3.59 1.83
C ASP A 75 8.41 4.22 1.43
N LEU A 76 9.52 3.69 1.95
CA LEU A 76 10.87 4.13 1.63
C LEU A 76 11.75 2.95 1.24
N SER A 77 12.70 3.19 0.35
CA SER A 77 13.71 2.22 -0.05
C SER A 77 15.07 2.88 -0.21
N ALA A 78 16.12 2.11 0.07
CA ALA A 78 17.50 2.51 -0.15
C ALA A 78 18.31 1.30 -0.62
N THR A 79 19.20 1.55 -1.56
CA THR A 79 20.09 0.53 -2.12
C THR A 79 21.50 1.09 -2.15
N ALA A 80 22.43 0.37 -1.55
CA ALA A 80 23.82 0.78 -1.39
C ALA A 80 24.77 -0.29 -1.93
N GLN A 81 25.60 0.09 -2.91
CA GLN A 81 26.70 -0.73 -3.38
C GLN A 81 27.82 -0.73 -2.32
N VAL A 82 27.91 -1.82 -1.59
CA VAL A 82 28.91 -2.02 -0.53
C VAL A 82 30.26 -2.44 -1.13
N LEU A 83 30.23 -3.34 -2.11
CA LEU A 83 31.41 -3.80 -2.84
C LEU A 83 31.19 -3.68 -4.35
N ARG A 84 32.17 -3.12 -5.05
CA ARG A 84 32.16 -3.09 -6.52
C ARG A 84 32.70 -4.40 -7.06
N ALA A 85 32.01 -4.95 -8.04
CA ALA A 85 32.54 -6.06 -8.83
C ALA A 85 33.80 -5.62 -9.58
N GLY A 86 34.77 -6.52 -9.70
CA GLY A 86 35.99 -6.32 -10.47
C GLY A 86 36.46 -7.64 -11.08
N SER A 87 37.57 -7.62 -11.81
CA SER A 87 38.15 -8.84 -12.42
C SER A 87 38.41 -9.90 -11.35
N GLY A 88 37.58 -10.96 -11.36
CA GLY A 88 37.62 -12.05 -10.38
C GLY A 88 37.07 -11.74 -8.98
N ARG A 89 36.45 -10.57 -8.74
CA ARG A 89 35.86 -10.20 -7.43
C ARG A 89 34.36 -9.93 -7.55
N PRO A 90 33.50 -10.60 -6.74
CA PRO A 90 32.07 -10.33 -6.74
C PRO A 90 31.77 -8.95 -6.16
N GLY A 91 30.76 -8.30 -6.70
CA GLY A 91 30.15 -7.12 -6.10
C GLY A 91 29.11 -7.51 -5.05
N PHE A 92 28.82 -6.59 -4.15
CA PHE A 92 27.78 -6.75 -3.13
C PHE A 92 26.97 -5.47 -2.98
N GLU A 93 25.67 -5.61 -2.96
CA GLU A 93 24.71 -4.53 -2.80
C GLU A 93 23.79 -4.84 -1.62
N LEU A 94 23.56 -3.85 -0.76
CA LEU A 94 22.63 -3.92 0.36
C LEU A 94 21.36 -3.17 0.00
N THR A 95 20.20 -3.74 0.30
CA THR A 95 18.90 -3.09 0.14
C THR A 95 18.19 -2.99 1.48
N LEU A 96 17.66 -1.81 1.79
CA LEU A 96 16.76 -1.54 2.90
C LEU A 96 15.41 -1.12 2.33
N ARG A 97 14.32 -1.71 2.83
CA ARG A 97 12.95 -1.32 2.52
C ARG A 97 12.18 -1.10 3.82
N LEU A 98 11.48 0.02 3.90
CA LEU A 98 10.61 0.39 5.01
C LEU A 98 9.21 0.56 4.44
N ASP A 99 8.29 -0.29 4.86
CA ASP A 99 6.89 -0.22 4.48
C ASP A 99 6.10 0.47 5.58
N ASN A 100 5.13 1.29 5.18
CA ASN A 100 4.24 2.00 6.09
C ASN A 100 5.04 2.67 7.21
N VAL A 101 5.98 3.55 6.81
CA VAL A 101 6.94 4.21 7.70
C VAL A 101 6.24 4.95 8.85
N LEU A 102 5.03 5.46 8.59
CA LEU A 102 4.20 6.18 9.54
C LEU A 102 3.43 5.28 10.52
N ASP A 103 3.51 3.95 10.38
CA ASP A 103 2.72 2.98 11.15
C ASP A 103 1.20 3.20 11.05
N GLN A 104 0.73 3.64 9.89
CA GLN A 104 -0.69 3.91 9.72
C GLN A 104 -1.47 2.61 9.90
N GLU A 105 -2.35 2.58 10.90
CA GLU A 105 -3.37 1.55 11.03
C GLU A 105 -4.50 1.87 10.04
N TYR A 106 -4.77 0.95 9.13
CA TYR A 106 -5.85 1.11 8.16
C TYR A 106 -6.39 -0.25 7.73
N GLN A 107 -7.56 -0.22 7.09
CA GLN A 107 -8.21 -1.39 6.54
C GLN A 107 -8.75 -1.05 5.16
N GLU A 108 -8.47 -1.90 4.18
CA GLU A 108 -8.99 -1.70 2.82
C GLU A 108 -10.46 -2.18 2.72
N VAL A 109 -10.82 -3.16 3.55
CA VAL A 109 -12.16 -3.71 3.74
C VAL A 109 -12.38 -3.82 5.25
N LEU A 110 -13.59 -3.51 5.74
CA LEU A 110 -13.93 -3.62 7.16
C LEU A 110 -13.55 -5.02 7.69
N GLY A 111 -12.87 -5.06 8.83
CA GLY A 111 -12.44 -6.30 9.48
C GLY A 111 -11.11 -6.87 8.97
N PHE A 112 -10.57 -6.39 7.85
CA PHE A 112 -9.29 -6.82 7.30
C PHE A 112 -8.23 -5.73 7.47
N ARG A 113 -7.52 -5.77 8.61
CA ARG A 113 -6.42 -4.83 8.87
C ARG A 113 -5.27 -5.06 7.90
N ALA A 114 -4.78 -3.99 7.32
CA ALA A 114 -3.54 -4.01 6.56
C ALA A 114 -2.34 -4.21 7.50
N PRO A 115 -1.19 -4.71 6.97
CA PRO A 115 0.05 -4.77 7.74
C PRO A 115 0.47 -3.39 8.27
N GLY A 116 0.96 -3.35 9.51
CA GLY A 116 1.62 -2.17 10.09
C GLY A 116 3.00 -1.93 9.49
N ARG A 117 3.87 -1.20 10.18
CA ARG A 117 5.23 -0.92 9.70
C ARG A 117 6.04 -2.20 9.47
N GLY A 118 6.65 -2.30 8.30
CA GLY A 118 7.55 -3.40 7.92
C GLY A 118 8.98 -2.89 7.68
N ILE A 119 9.99 -3.63 8.15
CA ILE A 119 11.41 -3.33 7.92
C ILE A 119 12.07 -4.55 7.29
N TYR A 120 12.68 -4.38 6.12
CA TYR A 120 13.29 -5.46 5.36
C TYR A 120 14.72 -5.10 4.98
N LEU A 121 15.64 -6.02 5.22
CA LEU A 121 17.04 -5.92 4.83
C LEU A 121 17.37 -7.08 3.88
N GLY A 122 18.01 -6.77 2.75
CA GLY A 122 18.41 -7.75 1.76
C GLY A 122 19.82 -7.49 1.24
N GLY A 123 20.47 -8.53 0.71
CA GLY A 123 21.78 -8.45 0.10
C GLY A 123 21.80 -9.17 -1.25
N THR A 124 22.39 -8.53 -2.26
CA THR A 124 22.54 -9.08 -3.61
C THR A 124 24.02 -9.24 -3.94
N LEU A 125 24.43 -10.45 -4.35
CA LEU A 125 25.77 -10.73 -4.85
C LEU A 125 25.79 -10.61 -6.37
N HIS A 126 26.67 -9.76 -6.89
CA HIS A 126 26.89 -9.62 -8.32
C HIS A 126 28.14 -10.38 -8.72
N LEU A 127 27.97 -11.57 -9.31
CA LEU A 127 29.07 -12.35 -9.85
C LEU A 127 29.39 -11.83 -11.25
N GLY A 128 30.61 -11.29 -11.45
CA GLY A 128 31.07 -10.90 -12.78
C GLY A 128 31.29 -12.14 -13.67
N PRO A 129 31.28 -11.99 -15.02
CA PRO A 129 31.83 -13.02 -15.88
C PRO A 129 33.31 -13.25 -15.51
N ARG A 130 33.73 -14.52 -15.53
CA ARG A 130 35.09 -14.95 -15.17
C ARG A 130 36.15 -14.24 -16.00
#